data_AF-A0AA88J3T7-F1
#
_entry.id   AF-A0AA88J3T7-F1
#
_cell.length_a   1.000
_cell.length_b   1.000
_cell.length_c   1.000
_cell.angle_alpha   90.00
_cell.angle_beta   90.00
_cell.angle_gamma   90.00
#
_symmetry.space_group_name_H-M   'P 1'
#
loop_
_entity.id
_entity.type
_entity.pdbx_description
1 polymer ?
#
loop_
_entity_poly.entity_id
_entity_poly.type
_entity_poly.pdbx_seq_one_letter_code
_entity_poly.pdbx_strand_id
1 'polypeptide(L)'
;MYHNREILAVQQDEFTSFKQGSMSVMEAVKKFEQLARLYPELVPNEKEKVRRMIKMFRTDIAKQVSAGSSPPTLIADCISRAMKAEYWINQDTEARVQIFKAKKEEKAVEKQMQSRQNHESNSKGQTRPTEELPSKEEQSWE
;
A
#
# COMPACT_ATOMS: atom_id res chain seq x y z
N MET A 1 -3.13 42.03 -30.69
CA MET A 1 -4.03 41.28 -29.77
C MET A 1 -3.65 39.80 -29.78
N TYR A 2 -2.53 39.41 -29.15
CA TYR A 2 -2.01 38.02 -29.17
C TYR A 2 -2.13 37.28 -27.82
N HIS A 3 -2.84 37.85 -26.84
CA HIS A 3 -2.92 37.28 -25.49
C HIS A 3 -3.88 36.09 -25.34
N ASN A 4 -4.73 35.80 -26.33
CA ASN A 4 -5.73 34.73 -26.18
C ASN A 4 -5.20 33.32 -26.49
N ARG A 5 -4.21 33.16 -27.38
CA ARG A 5 -3.71 31.81 -27.75
C ARG A 5 -2.83 31.18 -26.68
N GLU A 6 -1.99 31.97 -26.01
CA GLU A 6 -1.11 31.47 -24.95
C GLU A 6 -1.89 31.11 -23.69
N ILE A 7 -2.88 31.93 -23.31
CA ILE A 7 -3.76 31.62 -22.17
C ILE A 7 -4.54 30.32 -22.44
N LEU A 8 -5.08 30.16 -23.65
CA LEU A 8 -5.76 28.92 -24.04
C LEU A 8 -4.81 27.72 -24.00
N ALA A 9 -3.59 27.84 -24.52
CA ALA A 9 -2.62 26.74 -24.52
C ALA A 9 -2.19 26.30 -23.11
N VAL A 10 -1.87 27.25 -22.22
CA VAL A 10 -1.48 26.97 -20.83
C VAL A 10 -2.64 26.34 -20.05
N GLN A 11 -3.86 26.81 -20.28
CA GLN A 11 -5.07 26.26 -19.67
C GLN A 11 -5.43 24.87 -20.22
N GLN A 12 -5.16 24.63 -21.51
CA GLN A 12 -5.33 23.33 -22.15
C GLN A 12 -4.36 22.29 -21.57
N ASP A 13 -3.15 22.72 -21.22
CA ASP A 13 -2.14 21.88 -20.56
C ASP A 13 -2.56 21.51 -19.15
N GLU A 14 -3.19 22.39 -18.38
CA GLU A 14 -3.68 22.07 -17.03
C GLU A 14 -4.71 20.93 -17.06
N PHE A 15 -5.69 21.01 -17.96
CA PHE A 15 -6.67 19.93 -18.12
C PHE A 15 -6.01 18.63 -18.59
N THR A 16 -5.09 18.73 -19.56
CA THR A 16 -4.49 17.56 -20.22
C THR A 16 -3.47 16.85 -19.34
N SER A 17 -2.78 17.60 -18.48
CA SER A 17 -1.84 17.08 -17.49
C SER A 17 -2.52 16.58 -16.21
N PHE A 18 -3.83 16.80 -16.06
CA PHE A 18 -4.54 16.39 -14.85
C PHE A 18 -4.48 14.87 -14.63
N LYS A 19 -4.05 14.49 -13.42
CA LYS A 19 -3.95 13.10 -12.96
C LYS A 19 -4.55 12.98 -11.57
N GLN A 20 -5.12 11.80 -11.28
CA GLN A 20 -5.69 11.46 -9.98
C GLN A 20 -4.67 11.60 -8.84
N GLY A 21 -3.41 11.22 -9.06
CA GLY A 21 -2.37 11.29 -8.02
C GLY A 21 -2.78 10.49 -6.77
N SER A 22 -2.73 11.11 -5.60
CA SER A 22 -3.13 10.52 -4.31
C SER A 22 -4.61 10.72 -3.95
N MET A 23 -5.40 11.38 -4.81
CA MET A 23 -6.83 11.59 -4.57
C MET A 23 -7.60 10.28 -4.74
N SER A 24 -8.72 10.15 -4.02
CA SER A 24 -9.69 9.10 -4.30
C SER A 24 -10.29 9.25 -5.71
N VAL A 25 -10.88 8.18 -6.25
CA VAL A 25 -11.57 8.24 -7.55
C VAL A 25 -12.64 9.33 -7.55
N MET A 26 -13.42 9.46 -6.47
CA MET A 26 -14.51 10.44 -6.40
C MET A 26 -14.02 11.89 -6.35
N GLU A 27 -12.94 12.16 -5.62
CA GLU A 27 -12.33 13.50 -5.59
C GLU A 27 -11.76 13.88 -6.96
N ALA A 28 -11.06 12.95 -7.60
CA ALA A 28 -10.53 13.16 -8.95
C ALA A 28 -11.64 13.39 -9.98
N VAL A 29 -12.73 12.62 -9.92
CA VAL A 29 -13.91 12.81 -10.78
C VAL A 29 -14.52 14.19 -10.55
N LYS A 30 -14.73 14.61 -9.30
CA LYS A 30 -15.28 15.93 -8.99
C LYS A 30 -14.42 17.07 -9.55
N LYS A 31 -13.10 16.98 -9.39
CA LYS A 31 -12.15 17.97 -9.93
C LYS A 31 -12.13 17.95 -11.46
N PHE A 32 -12.19 16.76 -12.07
CA PHE A 32 -12.30 16.61 -13.52
C PHE A 32 -13.58 17.26 -14.07
N GLU A 33 -14.71 17.10 -13.39
CA GLU A 33 -15.96 17.74 -13.82
C GLU A 33 -15.91 19.26 -13.73
N GLN A 34 -15.25 19.81 -12.71
CA GLN A 34 -15.00 21.25 -12.61
C GLN A 34 -14.15 21.73 -13.80
N LEU A 35 -13.06 21.04 -14.08
CA LEU A 35 -12.20 21.32 -15.23
C LEU A 35 -12.97 21.16 -16.57
N ALA A 36 -13.85 20.17 -16.69
CA ALA A 36 -14.62 19.90 -17.90
C ALA A 36 -15.65 21.00 -18.19
N ARG A 37 -16.19 21.64 -17.14
CA ARG A 37 -17.08 22.80 -17.27
C ARG A 37 -16.33 24.04 -17.73
N LEU A 38 -15.07 24.22 -17.31
CA LEU A 38 -14.23 25.33 -17.72
C LEU A 38 -13.73 25.18 -19.17
N TYR A 39 -13.52 23.94 -19.61
CA TYR A 39 -12.95 23.63 -20.92
C TYR A 39 -13.85 22.66 -21.72
N PRO A 40 -15.06 23.05 -22.11
CA PRO A 40 -15.99 22.16 -22.82
C PRO A 40 -15.46 21.72 -24.19
N GLU A 41 -14.65 22.55 -24.86
CA GLU A 41 -14.01 22.22 -26.15
C GLU A 41 -13.08 21.00 -26.07
N LEU A 42 -12.56 20.71 -24.87
CA LEU A 42 -11.68 19.58 -24.63
C LEU A 42 -12.41 18.25 -24.45
N VAL A 43 -13.68 18.30 -24.09
CA VAL A 43 -14.54 17.13 -23.88
C VAL A 43 -15.84 17.33 -24.66
N PRO A 44 -15.77 17.44 -26.00
CA PRO A 44 -16.91 17.84 -26.82
C PRO A 44 -18.05 16.81 -26.84
N ASN A 45 -17.76 15.56 -26.46
CA ASN A 45 -18.74 14.49 -26.38
C ASN A 45 -18.39 13.52 -25.25
N GLU A 46 -19.37 12.67 -24.90
CA GLU A 46 -19.24 11.70 -23.82
C GLU A 46 -18.08 10.73 -24.05
N LYS A 47 -17.88 10.27 -25.29
CA LYS A 47 -16.80 9.35 -25.63
C LYS A 47 -15.42 9.94 -25.31
N GLU A 48 -15.18 11.19 -25.68
CA GLU A 48 -13.91 11.85 -25.36
C GLU A 48 -13.79 12.12 -23.86
N LYS A 49 -14.91 12.46 -23.19
CA LYS A 49 -14.95 12.61 -21.73
C LYS A 49 -14.51 11.31 -21.03
N VAL A 50 -15.08 10.17 -21.40
CA VAL A 50 -14.71 8.86 -20.86
C VAL A 50 -13.24 8.53 -21.15
N ARG A 51 -12.79 8.74 -22.39
CA ARG A 51 -11.38 8.51 -22.77
C ARG A 51 -10.42 9.31 -21.89
N ARG A 52 -10.74 10.56 -21.58
CA ARG A 52 -9.93 11.41 -20.71
C ARG A 52 -10.02 11.01 -19.25
N MET A 53 -11.19 10.60 -18.76
CA MET A 53 -11.32 10.06 -17.40
C MET A 53 -10.43 8.83 -17.19
N ILE A 54 -10.42 7.89 -18.14
CA ILE A 54 -9.52 6.72 -18.08
C ILE A 54 -8.05 7.14 -18.00
N LYS A 55 -7.64 8.13 -18.80
CA LYS A 55 -6.26 8.65 -18.80
C LYS A 55 -5.89 9.42 -17.53
N MET A 56 -6.87 9.99 -16.85
CA MET A 56 -6.68 10.75 -15.62
C MET A 56 -6.45 9.83 -14.43
N PHE A 57 -7.11 8.67 -14.38
CA PHE A 57 -6.96 7.71 -13.28
C PHE A 57 -5.52 7.20 -13.13
N ARG A 58 -5.19 6.77 -11.91
CA ARG A 58 -3.93 6.07 -11.64
C ARG A 58 -3.80 4.85 -12.55
N THR A 59 -2.57 4.48 -12.90
CA THR A 59 -2.31 3.43 -13.90
C THR A 59 -2.87 2.05 -13.52
N ASP A 60 -2.85 1.71 -12.23
CA ASP A 60 -3.45 0.50 -11.68
C ASP A 60 -4.97 0.47 -11.85
N ILE A 61 -5.66 1.56 -11.52
CA ILE A 61 -7.10 1.73 -11.72
C ILE A 61 -7.44 1.76 -13.23
N ALA A 62 -6.73 2.55 -14.03
CA ALA A 62 -6.97 2.69 -15.46
C ALA A 62 -6.87 1.34 -16.21
N LYS A 63 -5.93 0.48 -15.82
CA LYS A 63 -5.81 -0.89 -16.33
C LYS A 63 -7.07 -1.71 -16.03
N GLN A 64 -7.58 -1.64 -14.79
CA GLN A 64 -8.80 -2.36 -14.40
C GLN A 64 -10.05 -1.81 -15.07
N VAL A 65 -10.16 -0.48 -15.20
CA VAL A 65 -11.29 0.17 -15.90
C VAL A 65 -11.33 -0.22 -17.37
N SER A 66 -10.17 -0.32 -18.01
CA SER A 66 -10.03 -0.71 -19.42
C SER A 66 -10.07 -2.22 -19.65
N ALA A 67 -10.02 -3.03 -18.58
CA ALA A 67 -10.05 -4.48 -18.68
C ALA A 67 -11.45 -5.00 -19.05
N GLY A 68 -11.47 -6.17 -19.70
CA GLY A 68 -12.69 -6.83 -20.17
C GLY A 68 -12.81 -6.82 -21.70
N SER A 69 -13.95 -7.30 -22.21
CA SER A 69 -14.18 -7.43 -23.66
C SER A 69 -14.30 -6.09 -24.37
N SER A 70 -14.71 -5.03 -23.68
CA SER A 70 -14.77 -3.67 -24.21
C SER A 70 -14.52 -2.60 -23.14
N PRO A 71 -13.86 -1.49 -23.50
CA PRO A 71 -13.71 -0.33 -22.61
C PRO A 71 -15.08 0.34 -22.36
N PRO A 72 -15.25 1.03 -21.22
CA PRO A 72 -16.49 1.72 -20.92
C PRO A 72 -16.76 2.81 -21.96
N THR A 73 -18.03 2.94 -22.37
CA THR A 73 -18.49 3.98 -23.30
C THR A 73 -19.31 5.06 -22.61
N LEU A 74 -19.81 4.78 -21.40
CA LEU A 74 -20.63 5.67 -20.58
C LEU A 74 -19.83 6.17 -19.38
N ILE A 75 -20.06 7.42 -18.97
CA ILE A 75 -19.40 8.01 -17.80
C ILE A 75 -19.70 7.21 -16.54
N ALA A 76 -20.96 6.81 -16.34
CA ALA A 76 -21.38 6.06 -15.16
C ALA A 76 -20.67 4.69 -15.04
N ASP A 77 -20.50 3.98 -16.16
CA ASP A 77 -19.77 2.70 -16.20
C ASP A 77 -18.28 2.93 -15.88
N CYS A 78 -17.68 3.97 -16.47
CA CYS A 78 -16.30 4.35 -16.20
C CYS A 78 -16.04 4.64 -14.71
N ILE A 79 -16.93 5.42 -14.06
CA ILE A 79 -16.83 5.74 -12.63
C ILE A 79 -17.04 4.49 -11.78
N SER A 80 -18.08 3.70 -12.08
CA SER A 80 -18.40 2.49 -11.30
C SER A 80 -17.25 1.47 -11.32
N ARG A 81 -16.65 1.24 -12.49
CA ARG A 81 -15.46 0.40 -12.63
C ARG A 81 -14.27 0.96 -11.87
N ALA A 82 -14.05 2.26 -11.92
CA ALA A 82 -12.94 2.92 -11.22
C ALA A 82 -13.08 2.80 -9.71
N MET A 83 -14.27 3.04 -9.17
CA MET A 83 -14.56 2.87 -7.74
C MET A 83 -14.35 1.43 -7.27
N LYS A 84 -14.85 0.45 -8.05
CA LYS A 84 -14.65 -0.96 -7.74
C LYS A 84 -13.16 -1.32 -7.75
N ALA A 85 -12.41 -0.84 -8.74
CA ALA A 85 -10.97 -1.06 -8.82
C ALA A 85 -10.23 -0.44 -7.62
N GLU A 86 -10.53 0.81 -7.27
CA GLU A 86 -9.93 1.48 -6.10
C GLU A 86 -10.18 0.71 -4.80
N TYR A 87 -11.41 0.25 -4.58
CA TYR A 87 -11.75 -0.56 -3.42
C TYR A 87 -10.87 -1.83 -3.31
N TRP A 88 -10.79 -2.62 -4.38
CA TRP A 88 -10.03 -3.88 -4.37
C TRP A 88 -8.51 -3.65 -4.28
N ILE A 89 -8.00 -2.61 -4.93
CA ILE A 89 -6.57 -2.23 -4.84
C ILE A 89 -6.22 -1.83 -3.42
N ASN A 90 -7.06 -1.04 -2.75
CA ASN A 90 -6.83 -0.63 -1.36
C ASN A 90 -6.86 -1.84 -0.42
N GLN A 91 -7.83 -2.75 -0.59
CA GLN A 91 -7.90 -3.98 0.19
C GLN A 91 -6.66 -4.88 0.01
N ASP A 92 -6.20 -5.09 -1.23
CA ASP A 92 -4.97 -5.85 -1.51
C ASP A 92 -3.73 -5.16 -0.90
N THR A 93 -3.67 -3.84 -0.99
CA THR A 93 -2.58 -3.05 -0.40
C THR A 93 -2.55 -3.20 1.12
N GLU A 94 -3.70 -3.07 1.79
CA GLU A 94 -3.84 -3.26 3.23
C GLU A 94 -3.42 -4.67 3.64
N ALA A 95 -3.91 -5.70 2.95
CA ALA A 95 -3.56 -7.10 3.22
C ALA A 95 -2.04 -7.33 3.11
N ARG A 96 -1.39 -6.79 2.07
CA ARG A 96 0.06 -6.88 1.88
C ARG A 96 0.84 -6.18 2.99
N VAL A 97 0.37 -5.01 3.43
CA VAL A 97 0.98 -4.26 4.54
C VAL A 97 0.92 -5.08 5.83
N GLN A 98 -0.22 -5.73 6.11
CA GLN A 98 -0.36 -6.57 7.29
C GLN A 98 0.55 -7.81 7.24
N ILE A 99 0.63 -8.48 6.09
CA ILE A 99 1.54 -9.62 5.89
C ILE A 99 3.00 -9.20 6.10
N PHE A 100 3.39 -8.04 5.55
CA PHE A 100 4.75 -7.53 5.71
C PHE A 100 5.06 -7.19 7.17
N LYS A 101 4.11 -6.58 7.88
CA LYS A 101 4.24 -6.26 9.30
C LYS A 101 4.39 -7.52 10.15
N ALA A 102 3.54 -8.52 9.95
CA ALA A 102 3.60 -9.81 10.65
C ALA A 102 4.95 -10.52 10.44
N LYS A 103 5.43 -10.59 9.19
CA LYS A 103 6.74 -11.18 8.88
C LYS A 103 7.91 -10.44 9.53
N LYS A 104 7.80 -9.12 9.68
CA LYS A 104 8.82 -8.31 10.36
C LYS A 104 8.82 -8.58 11.87
N GLU A 105 7.65 -8.71 12.48
CA GLU A 105 7.48 -9.03 13.90
C GLU A 105 7.97 -10.46 14.22
N GLU A 106 7.63 -11.45 13.39
CA GLU A 106 8.09 -12.83 13.52
C GLU A 106 9.63 -12.93 13.54
N LYS A 107 10.29 -12.28 12.57
CA LYS A 107 11.76 -12.21 12.52
C LYS A 107 12.38 -11.52 13.73
N ALA A 108 11.70 -10.50 14.29
CA ALA A 108 12.18 -9.81 15.48
C ALA A 108 12.08 -10.71 16.71
N VAL A 109 10.98 -11.46 16.86
CA VAL A 109 10.78 -12.43 17.94
C VAL A 109 11.78 -13.58 17.84
N GLU A 110 12.00 -14.14 16.65
CA GLU A 110 12.98 -15.22 16.43
C GLU A 110 14.40 -14.78 16.81
N LYS A 111 14.81 -13.58 16.38
CA LYS A 111 16.12 -13.01 16.74
C LYS A 111 16.26 -12.79 18.25
N GLN A 112 15.18 -12.36 18.91
CA GLN A 112 15.15 -12.18 20.36
C GLN A 112 15.23 -13.51 21.11
N MET A 113 14.50 -14.54 20.66
CA MET A 113 14.54 -15.88 21.25
C MET A 113 15.93 -16.53 21.10
N GLN A 114 16.56 -16.43 19.93
CA GLN A 114 17.93 -16.91 19.72
C GLN A 114 18.95 -16.18 20.61
N SER A 115 18.79 -14.86 20.80
CA SER A 115 19.67 -14.09 21.70
C SER A 115 19.51 -14.51 23.17
N ARG A 116 18.30 -14.86 23.61
CA ARG A 116 18.05 -15.37 24.97
C ARG A 116 18.63 -16.77 25.18
N GLN A 117 18.42 -17.69 24.23
CA GLN A 117 19.01 -19.04 24.31
C GLN A 117 20.54 -19.01 24.40
N ASN A 118 21.21 -18.18 23.59
CA ASN A 118 22.67 -18.06 23.64
C ASN A 118 23.20 -17.53 24.98
N HIS A 119 22.45 -16.65 25.67
CA HIS A 119 22.86 -16.12 26.97
C HIS A 119 22.65 -17.13 28.11
N GLU A 120 21.65 -18.01 27.98
CA GLU A 120 21.30 -19.00 29.00
C GLU A 120 22.18 -20.27 28.91
N SER A 121 22.60 -20.65 27.70
CA SER A 121 23.60 -21.70 27.49
C SER A 121 24.99 -21.34 28.04
N ASN A 122 25.35 -20.04 28.06
CA ASN A 122 26.63 -19.58 28.60
C ASN A 122 26.63 -19.44 30.14
N SER A 123 25.46 -19.53 30.79
CA SER A 123 25.31 -19.42 32.25
C SER A 123 25.32 -20.77 32.98
N LYS A 124 25.06 -21.89 32.30
CA LYS A 124 24.97 -23.23 32.93
C LYS A 124 26.29 -24.01 32.99
N GLY A 125 27.42 -23.40 32.60
CA GLY A 125 28.74 -24.04 32.60
C GLY A 125 29.50 -24.06 33.93
N GLN A 126 28.96 -23.52 35.02
CA GLN A 126 29.72 -23.36 36.28
C GLN A 126 28.93 -23.77 37.54
N THR A 127 28.54 -25.04 37.63
CA THR A 127 28.29 -25.68 38.94
C THR A 127 28.91 -27.07 38.92
N ARG A 128 30.09 -27.18 39.55
CA ARG A 128 30.81 -28.44 39.78
C ARG A 128 30.18 -29.12 41.01
N PRO A 129 29.75 -30.39 40.96
CA PRO A 129 29.37 -31.13 42.16
C PRO A 129 30.63 -31.69 42.82
N THR A 130 30.85 -31.40 44.09
CA THR A 130 31.86 -32.08 44.92
C THR A 130 31.15 -33.21 45.65
N GLU A 131 31.32 -34.45 45.16
CA GLU A 131 30.90 -35.66 45.87
C GLU A 131 31.98 -36.10 46.89
N GLU A 132 31.47 -36.38 48.09
CA GLU A 132 31.80 -37.45 49.04
C GLU A 132 33.19 -37.61 49.68
N LEU A 133 33.16 -37.70 51.02
CA LEU A 133 33.96 -38.65 51.81
C LEU A 133 33.07 -39.22 52.93
N PRO A 134 32.90 -40.55 53.05
CA PRO A 134 32.14 -41.17 54.13
C PRO A 134 33.04 -41.66 55.30
N SER A 135 32.42 -41.65 56.49
CA SER A 135 32.66 -42.45 57.71
C SER A 135 34.08 -42.77 58.19
N LYS A 136 34.30 -42.47 59.48
CA LYS A 136 34.65 -43.51 60.47
C LYS A 136 34.23 -43.10 61.89
N GLU A 137 33.34 -43.90 62.45
CA GLU A 137 33.15 -44.09 63.89
C GLU A 137 34.43 -44.69 64.49
N GLU A 138 34.99 -44.05 65.51
CA GLU A 138 35.82 -44.66 66.55
C GLU A 138 35.44 -43.95 67.86
N GLN A 139 34.63 -44.59 68.69
CA GLN A 139 35.01 -45.37 69.87
C GLN A 139 35.07 -44.57 71.18
N SER A 140 34.15 -45.00 72.05
CA SER A 140 34.06 -45.00 73.52
C SER A 140 35.36 -44.91 74.34
N TRP A 141 35.13 -44.75 75.66
CA TRP A 141 36.00 -44.79 76.86
C TRP A 141 36.46 -43.38 77.27
N GLU A 142 36.17 -42.83 78.46
CA GLU A 142 35.60 -43.27 79.75
C GLU A 142 34.88 -42.09 80.40
#